data_AF-A0AA85K839-F1
#
_entry.id   AF-A0AA85K839-F1
#
_cell.length_a   1.000
_cell.length_b   1.000
_cell.length_c   1.000
_cell.angle_alpha   90.00
_cell.angle_beta   90.00
_cell.angle_gamma   90.00
#
_symmetry.space_group_name_H-M   'P 1'
#
loop_
_entity.id
_entity.type
_entity.pdbx_description
1 polymer ?
#
loop_
_entity_poly.entity_id
_entity_poly.type
_entity_poly.pdbx_seq_one_letter_code
_entity_poly.pdbx_strand_id
1 'polypeptide(L)'
;MGICEKFDNAIPGKTRRGLGVFVGILDLFLFGGYHYGFNSLIDTYKSLGLFAYNCTQSGCMYHDNKFGIAFNVWLVTQMCLITLAGLFMDKVGLRALKLVATVMYAIGTIMFGFTTGTREVLFYAGGILVALSSVCTLICDHQISSMFPHIRGFCISLFSGAFDSSTVIAYAISVNHTRFSLQWSFVTLAMGH
;
A
#
# COMPACT_ATOMS: atom_id res chain seq x y z
N MET A 1 27.03 -6.91 -14.77
CA MET A 1 27.44 -5.58 -14.24
C MET A 1 27.31 -4.43 -15.25
N GLY A 2 27.52 -4.62 -16.57
CA GLY A 2 27.61 -3.49 -17.52
C GLY A 2 26.34 -2.78 -18.00
N ILE A 3 25.11 -3.27 -17.70
CA ILE A 3 23.87 -2.60 -18.15
C ILE A 3 23.49 -1.45 -17.20
N CYS A 4 23.66 -1.64 -15.88
CA CYS A 4 23.41 -0.59 -14.89
C CYS A 4 24.39 0.58 -15.05
N GLU A 5 25.68 0.34 -15.28
CA GLU A 5 26.67 1.42 -15.46
C GLU A 5 26.42 2.25 -16.73
N LYS A 6 25.96 1.61 -17.82
CA LYS A 6 25.60 2.33 -19.05
C LYS A 6 24.40 3.25 -18.87
N PHE A 7 23.39 2.82 -18.11
CA PHE A 7 22.25 3.68 -17.77
C PHE A 7 22.63 4.78 -16.79
N ASP A 8 23.52 4.49 -15.85
CA ASP A 8 23.98 5.46 -14.85
C ASP A 8 24.79 6.62 -15.46
N ASN A 9 25.50 6.38 -16.55
CA ASN A 9 26.27 7.40 -17.27
C ASN A 9 25.47 8.20 -18.32
N ALA A 10 24.23 7.81 -18.62
CA ALA A 10 23.40 8.46 -19.63
C ALA A 10 22.67 9.72 -19.10
N ILE A 11 22.53 9.87 -17.78
CA ILE A 11 21.74 10.94 -17.16
C ILE A 11 22.62 11.75 -16.20
N PRO A 12 22.67 13.10 -16.32
CA PRO A 12 23.44 13.93 -15.40
C PRO A 12 22.97 13.77 -13.94
N GLY A 13 23.93 13.72 -13.01
CA GLY A 13 23.68 13.32 -11.62
C GLY A 13 22.64 14.16 -10.85
N LYS A 14 22.46 15.45 -11.18
CA LYS A 14 21.40 16.30 -10.61
C LYS A 14 20.01 15.88 -11.10
N THR A 15 19.86 15.63 -12.40
CA THR A 15 18.60 15.18 -13.01
C THR A 15 18.20 13.79 -12.52
N ARG A 16 19.17 12.88 -12.37
CA ARG A 16 18.93 11.53 -11.83
C ARG A 16 18.36 11.55 -10.41
N ARG A 17 18.88 12.42 -9.54
CA ARG A 17 18.39 12.57 -8.16
C ARG A 17 16.97 13.15 -8.13
N GLY A 18 16.68 14.16 -8.95
CA GLY A 18 15.34 14.75 -9.06
C GLY A 18 14.32 13.75 -9.59
N LEU A 19 14.72 12.96 -10.59
CA LEU A 19 13.88 11.90 -11.16
C LEU A 19 13.57 10.81 -10.13
N GLY A 20 14.53 10.44 -9.28
CA GLY A 20 14.30 9.47 -8.19
C GLY A 20 13.26 9.94 -7.17
N VAL A 21 13.29 11.21 -6.79
CA VAL A 21 12.27 11.79 -5.90
C VAL A 21 10.90 11.82 -6.58
N PHE A 22 10.85 12.26 -7.83
CA PHE A 22 9.59 12.30 -8.59
C PHE A 22 8.96 10.90 -8.76
N VAL A 23 9.77 9.89 -9.11
CA VAL A 23 9.32 8.51 -9.23
C VAL A 23 8.86 7.96 -7.88
N GLY A 24 9.58 8.21 -6.79
CA GLY A 24 9.14 7.80 -5.45
C GLY A 24 7.84 8.47 -5.00
N ILE A 25 7.62 9.74 -5.37
CA ILE A 25 6.35 10.43 -5.09
C ILE A 25 5.21 9.77 -5.85
N LEU A 26 5.40 9.44 -7.14
CA LEU A 26 4.39 8.75 -7.93
C LEU A 26 4.11 7.34 -7.40
N ASP A 27 5.15 6.60 -7.02
CA ASP A 27 5.07 5.27 -6.41
C ASP A 27 4.20 5.31 -5.15
N LEU A 28 4.51 6.19 -4.20
CA LEU A 28 3.73 6.35 -2.96
C LEU A 28 2.32 6.89 -3.20
N PHE A 29 2.13 7.80 -4.15
CA PHE A 29 0.81 8.36 -4.44
C PHE A 29 -0.14 7.33 -5.07
N LEU A 30 0.37 6.45 -5.94
CA LEU A 30 -0.45 5.46 -6.62
C LEU A 30 -0.64 4.19 -5.79
N PHE A 31 0.38 3.77 -5.03
CA PHE A 31 0.39 2.46 -4.37
C PHE A 31 0.54 2.51 -2.85
N GLY A 32 1.02 3.62 -2.29
CA GLY A 32 1.54 3.68 -0.92
C GLY A 32 0.53 3.39 0.19
N GLY A 33 -0.70 3.89 0.16
CA GLY A 33 -1.53 4.00 1.37
C GLY A 33 -3.03 3.78 1.15
N TYR A 34 -3.44 3.11 0.07
CA TYR A 34 -4.87 2.89 -0.20
C TYR A 34 -5.61 2.18 0.96
N HIS A 35 -4.90 1.38 1.77
CA HIS A 35 -5.49 0.72 2.94
C HIS A 35 -5.97 1.71 4.01
N TYR A 36 -5.40 2.92 4.11
CA TYR A 36 -5.97 3.99 4.95
C TYR A 36 -7.31 4.50 4.42
N GLY A 37 -7.53 4.41 3.11
CA GLY A 37 -8.77 4.79 2.44
C GLY A 37 -9.82 3.68 2.39
N PHE A 38 -9.62 2.54 3.06
CA PHE A 38 -10.50 1.38 2.95
C PHE A 38 -11.95 1.67 3.37
N ASN A 39 -12.19 2.71 4.18
CA ASN A 39 -13.53 3.15 4.58
C ASN A 39 -14.44 3.37 3.36
N SER A 40 -13.89 3.89 2.26
CA SER A 40 -14.62 4.08 1.00
C SER A 40 -15.05 2.76 0.36
N LEU A 41 -14.40 1.64 0.67
CA LEU A 41 -14.72 0.30 0.16
C LEU A 41 -15.62 -0.51 1.08
N ILE A 42 -15.97 -0.02 2.28
CA ILE A 42 -16.78 -0.79 3.24
C ILE A 42 -18.08 -1.27 2.59
N ASP A 43 -18.80 -0.39 1.91
CA ASP A 43 -20.06 -0.75 1.24
C ASP A 43 -19.85 -1.75 0.09
N THR A 44 -18.72 -1.65 -0.61
CA THR A 44 -18.33 -2.64 -1.63
C THR A 44 -18.03 -4.01 -1.02
N TYR A 45 -17.37 -4.08 0.15
CA TYR A 45 -17.14 -5.36 0.82
C TYR A 45 -18.41 -5.92 1.46
N LYS A 46 -19.33 -5.06 1.92
CA LYS A 46 -20.65 -5.48 2.37
C LYS A 46 -21.45 -6.11 1.24
N SER A 47 -21.41 -5.55 0.03
CA SER A 47 -22.10 -6.16 -1.13
C SER A 47 -21.52 -7.52 -1.53
N LEU A 48 -20.25 -7.79 -1.18
CA LEU A 48 -19.60 -9.11 -1.30
C LEU A 48 -19.90 -10.06 -0.12
N GLY A 49 -20.77 -9.66 0.81
CA GLY A 49 -21.18 -10.43 1.97
C GLY A 49 -20.17 -10.47 3.12
N LEU A 50 -19.16 -9.60 3.12
CA LEU A 50 -18.15 -9.56 4.18
C LEU A 50 -18.80 -9.12 5.51
N PHE A 51 -18.55 -9.90 6.56
CA PHE A 51 -19.14 -9.71 7.90
C PHE A 51 -20.68 -9.69 7.94
N ALA A 52 -21.32 -10.27 6.92
CA ALA A 52 -22.76 -10.48 6.92
C ALA A 52 -23.14 -11.55 7.96
N TYR A 53 -24.24 -11.33 8.66
CA TYR A 53 -24.83 -12.29 9.58
C TYR A 53 -26.36 -12.21 9.51
N ASN A 54 -27.02 -13.30 9.89
CA ASN A 54 -28.48 -13.40 9.94
C ASN A 54 -29.18 -12.97 8.63
N CYS A 55 -28.75 -13.55 7.50
CA CYS A 55 -29.33 -13.28 6.18
C CYS A 55 -30.72 -13.91 6.02
N THR A 56 -31.70 -13.09 5.63
CA THR A 56 -33.09 -13.49 5.34
C THR A 56 -33.48 -13.06 3.92
N GLN A 57 -34.67 -13.45 3.45
CA GLN A 57 -35.17 -13.03 2.13
C GLN A 57 -35.31 -11.50 1.99
N SER A 58 -35.46 -10.78 3.10
CA SER A 58 -35.58 -9.31 3.14
C SER A 58 -34.23 -8.58 3.23
N GLY A 59 -33.11 -9.28 3.41
CA GLY A 59 -31.78 -8.68 3.52
C GLY A 59 -30.88 -9.35 4.56
N CYS A 60 -29.62 -8.87 4.64
CA CYS A 60 -28.62 -9.30 5.61
C CYS A 60 -28.28 -8.18 6.58
N MET A 61 -27.95 -8.53 7.83
CA MET A 61 -27.33 -7.61 8.79
C MET A 61 -25.80 -7.71 8.70
N TYR A 62 -25.09 -6.67 9.13
CA TYR A 62 -23.62 -6.60 9.03
C TYR A 62 -22.99 -6.19 10.36
N HIS A 63 -21.87 -6.82 10.71
CA HIS A 63 -21.09 -6.42 11.88
C HIS A 63 -20.15 -5.27 11.53
N ASP A 64 -20.67 -4.05 11.47
CA ASP A 64 -19.90 -2.85 11.08
C ASP A 64 -18.65 -2.62 11.94
N ASN A 65 -18.71 -2.99 13.23
CA ASN A 65 -17.57 -2.89 14.14
C ASN A 65 -16.36 -3.76 13.70
N LYS A 66 -16.58 -4.88 13.00
CA LYS A 66 -15.49 -5.77 12.56
C LYS A 66 -14.53 -5.07 11.59
N PHE A 67 -15.02 -4.12 10.78
CA PHE A 67 -14.19 -3.30 9.90
C PHE A 67 -13.22 -2.40 10.71
N GLY A 68 -13.71 -1.77 11.77
CA GLY A 68 -12.87 -0.98 12.67
C GLY A 68 -11.84 -1.82 13.41
N ILE A 69 -12.21 -3.03 13.85
CA ILE A 69 -11.28 -4.00 14.45
C ILE A 69 -10.20 -4.39 13.45
N ALA A 70 -10.57 -4.70 12.20
CA ALA A 70 -9.61 -5.03 11.15
C ALA A 70 -8.59 -3.91 10.93
N PHE A 71 -9.07 -2.67 10.78
CA PHE A 71 -8.20 -1.51 10.63
C PHE A 71 -7.22 -1.34 11.80
N ASN A 72 -7.70 -1.46 13.04
CA ASN A 72 -6.85 -1.39 14.22
C ASN A 72 -5.78 -2.49 14.22
N VAL A 73 -6.15 -3.72 13.87
CA VAL A 73 -5.20 -4.83 13.77
C VAL A 73 -4.11 -4.52 12.74
N TRP A 74 -4.47 -3.98 11.57
CA TRP A 74 -3.50 -3.62 10.52
C TRP A 74 -2.52 -2.56 11.02
N LEU A 75 -3.01 -1.46 11.58
CA LEU A 75 -2.17 -0.35 12.03
C LEU A 75 -1.29 -0.73 13.21
N VAL A 76 -1.84 -1.44 14.21
CA VAL A 76 -1.04 -1.88 15.36
C VAL A 76 0.06 -2.83 14.90
N THR A 77 -0.27 -3.79 14.03
CA THR A 77 0.72 -4.73 13.50
C THR A 77 1.80 -4.02 12.69
N GLN A 78 1.42 -3.07 11.82
CA GLN A 78 2.34 -2.23 11.07
C GLN A 78 3.30 -1.48 12.01
N MET A 79 2.77 -0.81 13.05
CA MET A 79 3.59 -0.04 13.99
C MET A 79 4.51 -0.92 14.85
N CYS A 80 4.11 -2.14 15.19
CA CYS A 80 4.98 -3.07 15.90
C CYS A 80 6.10 -3.62 15.01
N LEU A 81 5.79 -3.93 13.75
CA LEU A 81 6.73 -4.58 12.82
C LEU A 81 7.66 -3.59 12.10
N ILE A 82 7.33 -2.29 12.09
CA ILE A 82 8.16 -1.27 11.45
C ILE A 82 9.58 -1.19 12.05
N THR A 83 9.72 -1.42 13.36
CA THR A 83 11.04 -1.44 14.01
C THR A 83 11.88 -2.61 13.52
N LEU A 84 11.25 -3.77 13.28
CA LEU A 84 11.92 -4.93 12.71
C LEU A 84 12.32 -4.68 11.25
N ALA A 85 11.48 -3.98 10.48
CA ALA A 85 11.82 -3.55 9.12
C ALA A 85 13.02 -2.58 9.12
N GLY A 86 13.11 -1.67 10.10
CA GLY A 86 14.29 -0.82 10.30
C GLY A 86 15.56 -1.62 10.58
N LEU A 87 15.51 -2.57 11.52
CA LEU A 87 16.64 -3.47 11.80
C LEU A 87 17.04 -4.31 10.58
N PHE A 88 16.06 -4.75 9.79
CA PHE A 88 16.29 -5.47 8.55
C PHE A 88 16.98 -4.58 7.50
N MET A 89 16.53 -3.33 7.36
CA MET A 89 17.16 -2.34 6.48
C MET A 89 18.63 -2.11 6.86
N ASP A 90 18.93 -2.00 8.15
CA ASP A 90 20.30 -1.75 8.62
C ASP A 90 21.23 -2.95 8.40
N LYS A 91 20.73 -4.19 8.55
CA LYS A 91 21.54 -5.41 8.41
C LYS A 91 21.66 -5.93 6.98
N VAL A 92 20.58 -5.88 6.20
CA VAL A 92 20.48 -6.50 4.87
C VAL A 92 20.56 -5.45 3.76
N GLY A 93 20.13 -4.22 4.05
CA GLY A 93 20.19 -3.09 3.14
C GLY A 93 18.85 -2.69 2.53
N LEU A 94 18.82 -1.46 2.03
CA LEU A 94 17.65 -0.78 1.47
C LEU A 94 16.99 -1.54 0.30
N ARG A 95 17.80 -2.08 -0.63
CA ARG A 95 17.30 -2.73 -1.84
C ARG A 95 16.55 -4.04 -1.53
N ALA A 96 17.05 -4.81 -0.57
CA ALA A 96 16.42 -6.05 -0.14
C ALA A 96 15.09 -5.76 0.55
N LEU A 97 15.04 -4.76 1.43
CA LEU A 97 13.81 -4.35 2.10
C LEU A 97 12.74 -3.91 1.07
N LYS A 98 13.11 -3.07 0.10
CA LYS A 98 12.17 -2.61 -0.93
C LYS A 98 11.62 -3.76 -1.77
N LEU A 99 12.45 -4.74 -2.15
CA LEU A 99 11.98 -5.92 -2.90
C LEU A 99 11.02 -6.79 -2.09
N VAL A 100 11.33 -7.04 -0.81
CA VAL A 100 10.44 -7.79 0.10
C VAL A 100 9.12 -7.05 0.28
N ALA A 101 9.16 -5.73 0.46
CA ALA A 101 7.97 -4.89 0.58
C ALA A 101 7.08 -4.99 -0.66
N THR A 102 7.63 -4.85 -1.87
CA THR A 102 6.86 -5.01 -3.12
C THR A 102 6.18 -6.37 -3.25
N VAL A 103 6.89 -7.47 -2.92
CA VAL A 103 6.30 -8.82 -2.98
C VAL A 103 5.17 -8.97 -1.96
N MET A 104 5.37 -8.49 -0.74
CA MET A 104 4.34 -8.50 0.31
C MET A 104 3.14 -7.64 -0.08
N TYR A 105 3.38 -6.48 -0.72
CA TYR A 105 2.34 -5.60 -1.23
C TYR A 105 1.48 -6.30 -2.28
N ALA A 106 2.11 -6.92 -3.29
CA ALA A 106 1.40 -7.62 -4.34
C ALA A 106 0.53 -8.75 -3.78
N ILE A 107 1.09 -9.58 -2.87
CA ILE A 107 0.34 -10.67 -2.23
C ILE A 107 -0.83 -10.12 -1.42
N GLY A 108 -0.60 -9.12 -0.57
CA GLY A 108 -1.65 -8.53 0.27
C GLY A 108 -2.76 -7.88 -0.55
N THR A 109 -2.40 -7.18 -1.64
CA THR A 109 -3.35 -6.54 -2.56
C THR A 109 -4.22 -7.57 -3.28
N ILE A 110 -3.63 -8.69 -3.72
CA ILE A 110 -4.38 -9.82 -4.29
C ILE A 110 -5.34 -10.41 -3.23
N MET A 111 -4.90 -10.58 -1.98
CA MET A 111 -5.77 -11.09 -0.91
C MET A 111 -6.99 -10.18 -0.66
N PHE A 112 -6.82 -8.86 -0.72
CA PHE A 112 -7.94 -7.92 -0.68
C PHE A 112 -8.91 -8.13 -1.86
N GLY A 113 -8.39 -8.24 -3.08
CA GLY A 113 -9.20 -8.44 -4.28
C GLY A 113 -10.05 -9.71 -4.28
N PHE A 114 -9.58 -10.79 -3.65
CA PHE A 114 -10.27 -12.08 -3.56
C PHE A 114 -10.99 -12.31 -2.23
N THR A 115 -11.14 -11.28 -1.40
CA THR A 115 -11.90 -11.36 -0.15
C THR A 115 -13.39 -11.51 -0.46
N THR A 116 -14.01 -12.49 0.20
CA THR A 116 -15.46 -12.77 0.12
C THR A 116 -16.03 -13.00 1.52
N GLY A 117 -17.36 -13.02 1.67
CA GLY A 117 -18.01 -13.27 2.96
C GLY A 117 -17.55 -14.51 3.72
N THR A 118 -17.20 -15.59 3.00
CA THR A 118 -16.68 -16.83 3.60
C THR A 118 -15.19 -16.78 3.98
N ARG A 119 -14.48 -15.74 3.54
CA ARG A 119 -13.01 -15.63 3.63
C ARG A 119 -12.59 -14.36 4.39
N GLU A 120 -13.22 -14.10 5.53
CA GLU A 120 -12.89 -12.93 6.35
C GLU A 120 -11.41 -12.89 6.77
N VAL A 121 -10.76 -14.04 6.93
CA VAL A 121 -9.32 -14.13 7.26
C VAL A 121 -8.43 -13.47 6.20
N LEU A 122 -8.82 -13.52 4.92
CA LEU A 122 -8.05 -12.88 3.83
C LEU A 122 -8.06 -11.36 3.98
N PHE A 123 -9.13 -10.77 4.52
CA PHE A 123 -9.23 -9.34 4.77
C PHE A 123 -8.23 -8.91 5.85
N TYR A 124 -8.14 -9.66 6.94
CA TYR A 124 -7.17 -9.39 8.01
C TYR A 124 -5.72 -9.59 7.52
N ALA A 125 -5.43 -10.74 6.92
CA ALA A 125 -4.08 -11.07 6.46
C ALA A 125 -3.61 -10.15 5.34
N GLY A 126 -4.47 -9.87 4.35
CA GLY A 126 -4.20 -8.94 3.26
C GLY A 126 -3.92 -7.53 3.79
N GLY A 127 -4.74 -7.04 4.71
CA GLY A 127 -4.55 -5.75 5.36
C GLY A 127 -3.24 -5.60 6.11
N ILE A 128 -2.83 -6.63 6.88
CA ILE A 128 -1.54 -6.62 7.57
C ILE A 128 -0.38 -6.55 6.57
N LEU A 129 -0.41 -7.36 5.51
CA LEU A 129 0.65 -7.40 4.51
C LEU A 129 0.77 -6.08 3.75
N VAL A 130 -0.36 -5.50 3.34
CA VAL A 130 -0.38 -4.19 2.66
C VAL A 130 0.10 -3.10 3.62
N ALA A 131 -0.45 -3.00 4.83
CA ALA A 131 -0.06 -1.98 5.80
C ALA A 131 1.44 -2.01 6.11
N LEU A 132 2.01 -3.20 6.32
CA LEU A 132 3.43 -3.37 6.56
C LEU A 132 4.29 -3.04 5.33
N SER A 133 3.93 -3.54 4.15
CA SER A 133 4.67 -3.26 2.92
C SER A 133 4.66 -1.77 2.56
N SER A 134 3.48 -1.15 2.60
CA SER A 134 3.26 0.28 2.44
C SER A 134 4.21 1.14 3.27
N VAL A 135 4.32 0.85 4.57
CA VAL A 135 5.20 1.64 5.45
C VAL A 135 6.68 1.35 5.22
N CYS A 136 7.03 0.11 4.84
CA CYS A 136 8.40 -0.22 4.46
C CYS A 136 8.82 0.55 3.20
N THR A 137 7.95 0.65 2.19
CA THR A 137 8.17 1.45 0.99
C THR A 137 8.35 2.93 1.33
N LEU A 138 7.49 3.48 2.20
CA LEU A 138 7.61 4.88 2.68
C LEU A 138 8.97 5.14 3.35
N ILE A 139 9.42 4.27 4.26
CA ILE A 139 10.75 4.40 4.89
C ILE A 139 11.85 4.33 3.85
N CYS A 140 11.76 3.41 2.88
CA CYS A 140 12.75 3.29 1.83
C CYS A 140 12.86 4.58 1.00
N ASP A 141 11.73 5.20 0.68
CA ASP A 141 11.70 6.43 -0.11
C ASP A 141 12.14 7.65 0.71
N HIS A 142 11.88 7.67 2.01
CA HIS A 142 12.48 8.67 2.89
C HIS A 142 14.01 8.62 2.87
N GLN A 143 14.65 7.47 2.62
CA GLN A 143 16.11 7.43 2.47
C GLN A 143 16.61 8.16 1.22
N ILE A 144 15.79 8.31 0.17
CA ILE A 144 16.12 9.11 -1.01
C ILE A 144 16.29 10.59 -0.62
N SER A 145 15.55 11.07 0.38
CA SER A 145 15.67 12.45 0.88
C SER A 145 17.07 12.79 1.42
N SER A 146 17.84 11.78 1.86
CA SER A 146 19.22 11.96 2.33
C SER A 146 20.15 12.48 1.22
N MET A 147 19.80 12.28 -0.06
CA MET A 147 20.56 12.79 -1.20
C MET A 147 20.41 14.30 -1.41
N PHE A 148 19.48 14.95 -0.70
CA PHE A 148 19.16 16.38 -0.78
C PHE A 148 19.28 17.07 0.58
N PRO A 149 20.50 17.23 1.14
CA PRO A 149 20.68 17.72 2.50
C PRO A 149 20.06 19.11 2.75
N HIS A 150 20.00 19.98 1.73
CA HIS A 150 19.43 21.33 1.84
C HIS A 150 17.89 21.37 1.89
N ILE A 151 17.19 20.39 1.29
CA ILE A 151 15.72 20.36 1.20
C ILE A 151 15.14 19.05 1.76
N ARG A 152 15.89 18.36 2.63
CA ARG A 152 15.54 17.04 3.15
C ARG A 152 14.18 17.01 3.84
N GLY A 153 13.89 17.99 4.69
CA GLY A 153 12.60 18.09 5.39
C GLY A 153 11.43 18.24 4.41
N PHE A 154 11.60 19.04 3.36
CA PHE A 154 10.60 19.21 2.31
C PHE A 154 10.35 17.91 1.53
N CYS A 155 11.41 17.18 1.16
CA CYS A 155 11.27 15.87 0.51
C CYS A 155 10.56 14.85 1.40
N ILE A 156 10.88 14.82 2.70
CA ILE A 156 10.19 13.95 3.66
C ILE A 156 8.71 14.29 3.73
N SER A 157 8.36 15.58 3.87
CA SER A 157 6.95 16.00 3.89
C SER A 157 6.21 15.69 2.60
N LEU A 158 6.88 15.77 1.44
CA LEU A 158 6.29 15.41 0.15
C LEU A 158 5.98 13.91 0.07
N PHE A 159 6.90 13.04 0.50
CA PHE A 159 6.67 11.61 0.50
C PHE A 159 5.54 11.21 1.46
N SER A 160 5.53 11.75 2.69
CA SER A 160 4.43 11.49 3.64
C SER A 160 3.10 12.02 3.11
N GLY A 161 3.07 13.22 2.53
CA GLY A 161 1.87 13.79 1.94
C GLY A 161 1.34 12.97 0.76
N ALA A 162 2.24 12.49 -0.11
CA ALA A 162 1.88 11.61 -1.23
C ALA A 162 1.31 10.28 -0.73
N PHE A 163 1.94 9.68 0.28
CA PHE A 163 1.51 8.46 0.92
C PHE A 163 0.10 8.57 1.53
N ASP A 164 -0.16 9.61 2.32
CA ASP A 164 -1.49 9.81 2.93
C ASP A 164 -2.56 10.18 1.89
N SER A 165 -2.18 10.91 0.84
CA SER A 165 -3.09 11.29 -0.25
C SER A 165 -3.49 10.11 -1.14
N SER A 166 -2.72 9.03 -1.15
CA SER A 166 -3.00 7.83 -1.95
C SER A 166 -4.31 7.12 -1.56
N THR A 167 -4.90 7.46 -0.41
CA THR A 167 -6.26 7.04 -0.02
C THR A 167 -7.32 7.37 -1.07
N VAL A 168 -7.07 8.37 -1.93
CA VAL A 168 -7.91 8.69 -3.08
C VAL A 168 -8.08 7.51 -4.05
N ILE A 169 -7.08 6.62 -4.15
CA ILE A 169 -7.13 5.43 -5.01
C ILE A 169 -8.19 4.46 -4.51
N ALA A 170 -8.30 4.27 -3.21
CA ALA A 170 -9.35 3.45 -2.61
C ALA A 170 -10.75 3.99 -2.93
N TYR A 171 -10.93 5.32 -2.86
CA TYR A 171 -12.16 5.97 -3.29
C TYR A 171 -12.42 5.82 -4.80
N ALA A 172 -11.40 5.92 -5.63
CA ALA A 172 -11.53 5.72 -7.07
C ALA A 172 -11.98 4.29 -7.42
N ILE A 173 -11.49 3.28 -6.68
CA ILE A 173 -11.95 1.89 -6.80
C ILE A 173 -13.41 1.78 -6.37
N SER A 174 -13.80 2.38 -5.25
CA SER A 174 -15.17 2.29 -4.76
C SER A 174 -16.20 2.95 -5.68
N VAL A 175 -15.85 4.01 -6.41
CA VAL A 175 -16.75 4.59 -7.41
C VAL A 175 -16.85 3.71 -8.67
N ASN A 176 -15.73 3.12 -9.10
CA ASN A 176 -15.66 2.35 -10.34
C ASN A 176 -16.06 0.88 -10.22
N HIS A 177 -16.29 0.36 -9.00
CA HIS A 177 -16.63 -1.05 -8.78
C HIS A 177 -17.91 -1.52 -9.50
N THR A 178 -18.81 -0.58 -9.84
CA THR A 178 -20.04 -0.88 -10.58
C THR A 178 -19.79 -1.15 -12.07
N ARG A 179 -18.65 -0.68 -12.60
CA ARG A 179 -18.25 -0.85 -14.01
C ARG A 179 -17.14 -1.89 -14.20
N PHE A 180 -16.24 -2.01 -13.23
CA PHE A 180 -15.12 -2.96 -13.26
C PHE A 180 -15.15 -3.85 -12.01
N SER A 181 -14.90 -5.16 -12.20
CA SER A 181 -14.80 -6.07 -11.05
C SER A 181 -13.68 -5.62 -10.12
N LEU A 182 -13.99 -5.58 -8.82
CA LEU A 182 -13.05 -5.23 -7.75
C LEU A 182 -11.75 -6.04 -7.82
N GLN A 183 -11.84 -7.30 -8.23
CA GLN A 183 -10.67 -8.18 -8.43
C GLN A 183 -9.69 -7.61 -9.46
N TRP A 184 -10.17 -7.12 -10.60
CA TRP A 184 -9.31 -6.57 -11.65
C TRP A 184 -8.63 -5.28 -11.18
N SER A 185 -9.33 -4.42 -10.44
CA SER A 185 -8.74 -3.22 -9.85
C SER A 185 -7.57 -3.55 -8.92
N PHE A 186 -7.75 -4.53 -8.03
CA PHE A 186 -6.69 -4.97 -7.13
C PHE A 186 -5.55 -5.71 -7.84
N VAL A 187 -5.85 -6.50 -8.88
CA VAL A 187 -4.81 -7.13 -9.72
C VAL A 187 -3.98 -6.09 -10.45
N THR A 188 -4.61 -5.04 -10.99
CA THR A 188 -3.86 -3.95 -11.66
C THR A 188 -2.96 -3.19 -10.69
N LEU A 189 -3.40 -3.00 -9.44
CA LEU A 189 -2.56 -2.39 -8.40
C LEU A 189 -1.40 -3.30 -8.01
N ALA A 190 -1.64 -4.60 -7.86
CA ALA A 190 -0.61 -5.57 -7.50
C ALA A 190 0.47 -5.72 -8.58
N MET A 191 0.12 -5.56 -9.86
CA MET A 191 1.07 -5.61 -10.97
C MET A 191 1.81 -4.28 -11.20
N GLY A 192 1.27 -3.17 -10.72
CA GLY A 192 1.82 -1.83 -10.96
C GLY A 192 2.93 -1.41 -10.00
N HIS A 193 3.00 -2.03 -8.81
CA HIS A 193 4.01 -1.76 -7.76
C HIS A 193 5.27 -2.62 -7.97
#